data_AF-A0A6G0TAP2-F1
#
_entry.id   AF-A0A6G0TAP2-F1
#
_cell.length_a   1.000
_cell.length_b   1.000
_cell.length_c   1.000
_cell.angle_alpha   90.00
_cell.angle_beta   90.00
_cell.angle_gamma   90.00
#
_symmetry.space_group_name_H-M   'P 1'
#
loop_
_entity.id
_entity.type
_entity.pdbx_description
1 polymer ?
#
loop_
_entity_poly.entity_id
_entity_poly.type
_entity_poly.pdbx_seq_one_letter_code
_entity_poly.pdbx_strand_id
1 'polypeptide(L)'
;MKRKMYVRPNVLKCNKINLFFSVIDCVMSEWESWSECDTECGNGMMTRKRQVIKTPANGGKHCPSMVQKRACMGTRCPNYPGSALKETAMLLPASLASNRLSNESQDIRHNLKYRLSKEPVDLDSKEYCVLFEVMKATKACRKVSEYSLLREGERVCVRCDTQVMRQSLGFRCPGHGTMDRATRWTVLSAPHCHGKWVRLESAGQQDGHSCPMCKKGAQFVFV
;
A
#
# COMPACT_ATOMS: atom_id res chain seq x y z
N MET A 1 -13.84 31.84 66.81
CA MET A 1 -12.76 32.32 65.89
C MET A 1 -11.50 31.50 66.14
N LYS A 2 -11.20 30.49 65.31
CA LYS A 2 -9.98 29.66 65.42
C LYS A 2 -9.02 30.06 64.30
N ARG A 3 -7.92 30.76 64.63
CA ARG A 3 -6.88 31.13 63.65
C ARG A 3 -6.04 29.88 63.33
N LYS A 4 -6.06 29.44 62.08
CA LYS A 4 -5.21 28.35 61.58
C LYS A 4 -3.75 28.83 61.55
N MET A 5 -2.89 28.08 62.24
CA MET A 5 -1.45 28.24 62.25
C MET A 5 -0.90 27.67 60.94
N TYR A 6 -0.47 28.52 60.02
CA TYR A 6 0.19 28.08 58.78
C TYR A 6 1.65 27.78 59.09
N VAL A 7 1.98 26.48 59.16
CA VAL A 7 3.35 25.99 59.23
C VAL A 7 4.02 26.35 57.91
N ARG A 8 5.02 27.24 57.96
CA ARG A 8 5.87 27.54 56.80
C ARG A 8 6.71 26.29 56.49
N PRO A 9 6.63 25.69 55.29
CA PRO A 9 7.56 24.63 54.93
C PRO A 9 8.96 25.26 54.85
N ASN A 10 9.90 24.66 55.55
CA ASN A 10 11.32 24.99 55.49
C ASN A 10 11.78 25.07 54.04
N VAL A 11 12.05 26.28 53.56
CA VAL A 11 12.79 26.48 52.32
C VAL A 11 14.22 26.06 52.62
N LEU A 12 14.55 24.82 52.31
CA LEU A 12 15.93 24.35 52.24
C LEU A 12 16.66 25.27 51.26
N LYS A 13 17.50 26.16 51.79
CA LYS A 13 18.42 26.97 51.00
C LYS A 13 19.26 26.00 50.16
N CYS A 14 19.03 25.99 48.85
CA CYS A 14 19.93 25.33 47.93
C CYS A 14 21.25 26.11 47.96
N ASN A 15 22.21 25.63 48.74
CA ASN A 15 23.58 26.11 48.68
C ASN A 15 24.01 26.00 47.21
N LYS A 16 24.35 27.13 46.59
CA LYS A 16 24.90 27.20 45.23
C LYS A 16 26.23 26.43 45.19
N ILE A 17 26.15 25.12 45.03
CA ILE A 17 27.22 24.36 44.41
C ILE A 17 27.07 24.68 42.93
N ASN A 18 28.04 25.39 42.35
CA ASN A 18 28.16 25.58 40.91
C ASN A 18 28.45 24.22 40.25
N LEU A 19 27.44 23.35 40.21
CA LEU A 19 27.42 22.18 39.35
C LEU A 19 27.04 22.69 37.96
N PHE A 20 28.04 23.11 37.19
CA PHE A 20 27.91 23.39 35.77
C PHE A 20 27.62 22.09 35.01
N PHE A 21 26.42 21.54 35.18
CA PHE A 21 25.93 20.47 34.31
C PHE A 21 25.52 21.10 32.98
N SER A 22 26.42 21.05 32.01
CA SER A 22 26.13 21.51 30.65
C SER A 22 25.03 20.64 30.03
N VAL A 23 24.13 21.27 29.29
CA VAL A 23 23.10 20.57 28.51
C VAL A 23 23.81 19.80 27.40
N ILE A 24 23.58 18.49 27.34
CA ILE A 24 24.21 17.62 26.35
C ILE A 24 23.12 17.09 25.44
N ASP A 25 23.08 17.59 24.21
CA ASP A 25 22.23 17.01 23.16
C ASP A 25 22.79 15.68 22.67
N CYS A 26 21.91 14.84 22.12
CA CYS A 26 22.32 13.61 21.48
C CYS A 26 23.18 13.89 20.24
N VAL A 27 24.32 13.20 20.14
CA VAL A 27 25.17 13.19 18.95
C VAL A 27 25.11 11.80 18.34
N MET A 28 24.88 11.71 17.03
CA MET A 28 24.80 10.45 16.29
C MET A 28 25.93 10.35 15.27
N SER A 29 26.30 9.13 14.92
CA SER A 29 27.24 8.87 13.83
C SER A 29 26.63 9.25 12.48
N GLU A 30 27.51 9.29 11.48
CA GLU A 30 27.05 9.21 10.10
C GLU A 30 26.27 7.91 9.86
N TRP A 31 25.47 7.93 8.80
CA TRP A 31 24.76 6.75 8.36
C TRP A 31 25.71 5.76 7.73
N GLU A 32 25.55 4.49 8.09
CA GLU A 32 26.11 3.38 7.34
C GLU A 32 25.56 3.37 5.91
N SER A 33 26.25 2.63 5.04
CA SER A 33 25.76 2.30 3.71
C SER A 33 24.40 1.61 3.77
N TRP A 34 23.61 1.81 2.72
CA TRP A 34 22.36 1.07 2.57
C TRP A 34 22.63 -0.43 2.42
N SER A 35 21.80 -1.25 3.06
CA SER A 35 21.75 -2.68 2.80
C SER A 35 21.39 -2.96 1.34
N GLU A 36 21.61 -4.19 0.92
CA GLU A 36 20.95 -4.71 -0.28
C GLU A 36 19.42 -4.69 -0.10
N CYS A 37 18.72 -4.81 -1.23
CA CYS A 37 17.27 -4.92 -1.24
C CYS A 37 16.88 -6.25 -0.58
N ASP A 38 15.94 -6.22 0.36
CA ASP A 38 15.43 -7.42 1.05
C ASP A 38 14.67 -8.40 0.12
N THR A 39 14.43 -7.99 -1.13
CA THR A 39 13.85 -8.83 -2.18
C THR A 39 14.77 -8.88 -3.40
N GLU A 40 15.02 -10.10 -3.89
CA GLU A 40 15.74 -10.30 -5.16
C GLU A 40 14.92 -9.86 -6.39
N CYS A 41 13.59 -9.93 -6.29
CA CYS A 41 12.64 -9.63 -7.36
C CYS A 41 11.47 -8.79 -6.83
N GLY A 42 11.12 -7.73 -7.54
CA GLY A 42 9.94 -6.93 -7.21
C GLY A 42 10.21 -5.87 -6.16
N ASN A 43 9.17 -5.46 -5.46
CA ASN A 43 9.25 -4.37 -4.50
C ASN A 43 9.83 -4.84 -3.17
N GLY A 44 10.92 -4.23 -2.75
CA GLY A 44 11.55 -4.49 -1.45
C GLY A 44 11.77 -3.22 -0.63
N MET A 45 12.48 -3.40 0.46
CA MET A 45 13.02 -2.37 1.34
C MET A 45 14.53 -2.57 1.50
N MET A 46 15.25 -1.46 1.57
CA MET A 46 16.63 -1.47 2.09
C MET A 46 16.68 -0.61 3.34
N THR A 47 17.60 -0.98 4.24
CA THR A 47 17.74 -0.37 5.55
C THR A 47 19.16 0.13 5.72
N ARG A 48 19.33 1.26 6.40
CA ARG A 48 20.63 1.70 6.92
C ARG A 48 20.51 2.07 8.38
N LYS A 49 21.63 1.98 9.08
CA LYS A 49 21.71 2.23 10.52
C LYS A 49 22.75 3.31 10.81
N ARG A 50 22.63 3.89 12.00
CA ARG A 50 23.61 4.78 12.61
C ARG A 50 23.56 4.60 14.11
N GLN A 51 24.61 4.99 14.80
CA GLN A 51 24.75 4.78 16.23
C GLN A 51 24.71 6.11 17.00
N VAL A 52 24.41 6.03 18.29
CA VAL A 52 24.50 7.18 19.20
C VAL A 52 25.95 7.28 19.67
N ILE A 53 26.63 8.37 19.28
CA ILE A 53 27.99 8.68 19.75
C ILE A 53 27.93 9.26 21.16
N LYS A 54 26.94 10.11 21.44
CA LYS A 54 26.76 10.74 22.75
C LYS A 54 25.30 10.70 23.15
N THR A 55 25.03 10.10 24.31
CA THR A 55 23.69 10.06 24.88
C THR A 55 23.31 11.44 25.43
N PRO A 56 22.03 11.84 25.31
CA PRO A 56 21.58 13.11 25.84
C PRO A 56 21.62 13.12 27.38
N ALA A 57 21.96 14.24 27.97
CA ALA A 57 21.98 14.43 29.42
C ALA A 57 21.58 15.87 29.80
N ASN A 58 21.21 16.07 31.06
CA ASN A 58 20.89 17.38 31.65
C ASN A 58 19.81 18.16 30.87
N GLY A 59 18.79 17.44 30.37
CA GLY A 59 17.69 18.05 29.60
C GLY A 59 17.99 18.28 28.11
N GLY A 60 19.07 17.72 27.57
CA GLY A 60 19.36 17.79 26.14
C GLY A 60 18.43 16.97 25.26
N LYS A 61 18.45 17.26 23.95
CA LYS A 61 17.54 16.68 22.95
C LYS A 61 17.75 15.18 22.76
N HIS A 62 16.65 14.42 22.75
CA HIS A 62 16.66 13.00 22.47
C HIS A 62 17.20 12.66 21.07
N CYS A 63 17.81 11.48 20.96
CA CYS A 63 18.30 10.97 19.69
C CYS A 63 17.15 10.71 18.71
N PRO A 64 17.24 11.18 17.47
CA PRO A 64 16.34 10.74 16.41
C PRO A 64 16.50 9.24 16.10
N SER A 65 15.67 8.70 15.19
CA SER A 65 15.73 7.29 14.80
C SER A 65 17.15 6.86 14.37
N MET A 66 17.58 5.71 14.88
CA MET A 66 18.82 5.02 14.51
C MET A 66 18.69 4.20 13.23
N VAL A 67 17.47 3.99 12.75
CA VAL A 67 17.18 3.15 11.58
C VAL A 67 16.42 3.96 10.54
N GLN A 68 16.86 3.88 9.30
CA GLN A 68 16.15 4.43 8.16
C GLN A 68 15.84 3.34 7.14
N LYS A 69 14.63 3.39 6.57
CA LYS A 69 14.17 2.47 5.54
C LYS A 69 13.83 3.25 4.26
N ARG A 70 14.13 2.69 3.09
CA ARG A 70 13.66 3.21 1.80
C ARG A 70 13.25 2.07 0.87
N ALA A 71 12.33 2.37 -0.04
CA ALA A 71 11.90 1.41 -1.05
C ALA A 71 13.02 1.07 -2.03
N CYS A 72 13.03 -0.16 -2.52
CA CYS A 72 13.93 -0.66 -3.55
C CYS A 72 13.18 -1.58 -4.52
N MET A 73 13.81 -1.91 -5.65
CA MET A 73 13.28 -2.83 -6.64
C MET A 73 14.32 -3.91 -6.94
N GLY A 74 14.00 -5.16 -6.60
CA GLY A 74 14.77 -6.34 -7.00
C GLY A 74 14.62 -6.57 -8.50
N THR A 75 15.75 -6.81 -9.18
CA THR A 75 15.83 -6.92 -10.65
C THR A 75 15.88 -8.36 -11.16
N ARG A 76 16.10 -9.35 -10.28
CA ARG A 76 16.30 -10.76 -10.66
C ARG A 76 15.00 -11.53 -10.55
N CYS A 77 14.21 -11.51 -11.61
CA CYS A 77 12.89 -12.16 -11.66
C CYS A 77 12.88 -13.36 -12.61
N PRO A 78 13.29 -14.57 -12.16
CA PRO A 78 13.40 -15.74 -13.04
C PRO A 78 12.06 -16.26 -13.57
N ASN A 79 10.98 -16.11 -12.78
CA ASN A 79 9.68 -16.75 -13.08
C ASN A 79 8.58 -15.74 -13.46
N TYR A 80 8.88 -14.45 -13.56
CA TYR A 80 7.86 -13.42 -13.81
C TYR A 80 8.33 -12.42 -14.85
N PRO A 81 7.46 -12.01 -15.80
CA PRO A 81 7.74 -10.85 -16.61
C PRO A 81 7.88 -9.65 -15.66
N GLY A 82 9.07 -9.06 -15.58
CA GLY A 82 9.40 -8.00 -14.61
C GLY A 82 8.47 -6.78 -14.67
N SER A 83 7.63 -6.66 -15.71
CA SER A 83 6.54 -5.69 -15.83
C SER A 83 5.44 -5.90 -14.79
N ALA A 84 5.03 -7.13 -14.49
CA ALA A 84 3.88 -7.40 -13.61
C ALA A 84 4.08 -6.91 -12.17
N LEU A 85 5.32 -6.93 -11.66
CA LEU A 85 5.66 -6.43 -10.32
C LEU A 85 5.84 -4.90 -10.27
N LYS A 86 6.00 -4.28 -11.43
CA LYS A 86 6.07 -2.82 -11.59
C LYS A 86 4.68 -2.20 -11.77
N GLU A 87 3.72 -2.98 -12.27
CA GLU A 87 2.35 -2.53 -12.46
C GLU A 87 1.69 -2.12 -11.13
N THR A 88 0.75 -1.19 -11.24
CA THR A 88 -0.16 -0.79 -10.16
C THR A 88 -1.57 -1.01 -10.66
N ALA A 89 -2.34 -1.86 -9.97
CA ALA A 89 -3.73 -2.08 -10.29
C ALA A 89 -4.54 -0.82 -10.06
N MET A 90 -5.36 -0.43 -11.03
CA MET A 90 -6.32 0.64 -10.89
C MET A 90 -7.70 0.04 -10.67
N LEU A 91 -8.36 0.48 -9.60
CA LEU A 91 -9.61 -0.10 -9.15
C LEU A 91 -10.76 0.87 -9.25
N LEU A 92 -11.89 0.34 -9.69
CA LEU A 92 -13.19 0.99 -9.56
C LEU A 92 -14.15 0.05 -8.83
N PRO A 93 -14.97 0.54 -7.88
CA PRO A 93 -16.05 -0.25 -7.30
C PRO A 93 -16.95 -0.86 -8.36
N ALA A 94 -17.32 -2.14 -8.18
CA ALA A 94 -18.18 -2.84 -9.11
C ALA A 94 -19.56 -2.18 -9.25
N SER A 95 -20.07 -1.56 -8.18
CA SER A 95 -21.32 -0.77 -8.21
C SER A 95 -21.25 0.41 -9.18
N LEU A 96 -20.11 1.11 -9.25
CA LEU A 96 -19.90 2.21 -10.19
C LEU A 96 -19.60 1.72 -11.60
N ALA A 97 -19.11 0.48 -11.74
CA ALA A 97 -18.99 -0.18 -13.03
C ALA A 97 -20.35 -0.58 -13.63
N SER A 98 -21.42 -0.61 -12.81
CA SER A 98 -22.77 -1.11 -13.16
C SER A 98 -23.70 -0.08 -13.80
N ASN A 99 -23.31 1.20 -13.93
CA ASN A 99 -24.03 2.20 -14.74
C ASN A 99 -23.83 1.94 -16.26
N ARG A 100 -24.08 0.70 -16.69
CA ARG A 100 -23.99 0.23 -18.09
C ARG A 100 -25.35 0.21 -18.80
N LEU A 101 -26.40 0.76 -18.20
CA LEU A 101 -27.73 0.88 -18.81
C LEU A 101 -28.00 2.28 -19.41
N SER A 102 -27.07 3.22 -19.35
CA SER A 102 -27.19 4.44 -20.14
C SER A 102 -26.61 4.19 -21.52
N ASN A 103 -27.40 3.52 -22.37
CA ASN A 103 -27.27 3.44 -23.83
C ASN A 103 -25.91 2.96 -24.38
N GLU A 104 -25.86 1.91 -25.21
CA GLU A 104 -24.60 1.37 -25.77
C GLU A 104 -23.70 2.43 -26.44
N SER A 105 -24.29 3.54 -26.91
CA SER A 105 -23.62 4.70 -27.50
C SER A 105 -22.84 5.59 -26.51
N GLN A 106 -23.06 5.47 -25.20
CA GLN A 106 -22.43 6.31 -24.16
C GLN A 106 -21.47 5.56 -23.23
N ASP A 107 -21.15 4.28 -23.48
CA ASP A 107 -20.16 3.57 -22.67
C ASP A 107 -18.78 4.23 -22.85
N ILE A 108 -18.34 4.93 -21.79
CA ILE A 108 -17.06 5.62 -21.74
C ILE A 108 -15.92 4.62 -22.00
N ARG A 109 -16.05 3.34 -21.62
CA ARG A 109 -15.01 2.32 -21.82
C ARG A 109 -14.93 1.86 -23.27
N HIS A 110 -16.07 1.69 -23.95
CA HIS A 110 -16.09 1.40 -25.38
C HIS A 110 -15.47 2.55 -26.18
N ASN A 111 -15.83 3.79 -25.85
CA ASN A 111 -15.25 4.99 -26.46
C ASN A 111 -13.76 5.18 -26.15
N LEU A 112 -13.30 4.81 -24.94
CA LEU A 112 -11.88 4.84 -24.57
C LEU A 112 -11.10 3.74 -25.30
N LYS A 113 -11.67 2.54 -25.45
CA LYS A 113 -11.10 1.44 -26.24
C LYS A 113 -10.99 1.81 -27.72
N TYR A 114 -12.01 2.46 -28.29
CA TYR A 114 -11.99 2.95 -29.68
C TYR A 114 -10.96 4.08 -29.90
N ARG A 115 -10.67 4.89 -28.87
CA ARG A 115 -9.63 5.94 -28.94
C ARG A 115 -8.21 5.43 -28.65
N LEU A 116 -8.03 4.34 -27.92
CA LEU A 116 -6.70 3.92 -27.41
C LEU A 116 -6.08 2.69 -28.06
N SER A 117 -6.79 1.83 -28.81
CA SER A 117 -6.17 0.61 -29.32
C SER A 117 -6.71 0.12 -30.68
N LYS A 118 -5.85 0.12 -31.70
CA LYS A 118 -5.97 -0.74 -32.91
C LYS A 118 -5.57 -2.20 -32.60
N GLU A 119 -5.79 -2.71 -31.38
CA GLU A 119 -5.43 -4.09 -31.02
C GLU A 119 -6.59 -5.05 -31.35
N PRO A 120 -6.32 -6.21 -31.97
CA PRO A 120 -7.35 -7.19 -32.31
C PRO A 120 -8.01 -7.73 -31.04
N VAL A 121 -9.35 -7.82 -31.07
CA VAL A 121 -10.13 -8.43 -29.99
C VAL A 121 -9.99 -9.94 -30.12
N ASP A 122 -9.38 -10.59 -29.14
CA ASP A 122 -9.41 -12.03 -29.03
C ASP A 122 -10.81 -12.48 -28.59
N LEU A 123 -11.48 -13.24 -29.46
CA LEU A 123 -12.85 -13.70 -29.27
C LEU A 123 -12.94 -14.85 -28.23
N ASP A 124 -11.81 -15.51 -27.93
CA ASP A 124 -11.74 -16.59 -26.94
C ASP A 124 -11.44 -16.11 -25.52
N SER A 125 -11.02 -14.84 -25.37
CA SER A 125 -10.72 -14.25 -24.07
C SER A 125 -12.00 -14.10 -23.24
N LYS A 126 -12.08 -14.84 -22.13
CA LYS A 126 -13.20 -14.79 -21.16
C LYS A 126 -12.87 -13.88 -19.99
N GLU A 127 -13.88 -13.16 -19.47
CA GLU A 127 -13.76 -12.43 -18.20
C GLU A 127 -13.32 -13.38 -17.08
N TYR A 128 -12.47 -12.89 -16.17
CA TYR A 128 -12.01 -13.67 -15.03
C TYR A 128 -11.91 -12.81 -13.77
N CYS A 129 -11.78 -13.47 -12.63
CA CYS A 129 -11.72 -12.81 -11.34
C CYS A 129 -10.45 -13.20 -10.61
N VAL A 130 -9.92 -12.26 -9.85
CA VAL A 130 -8.68 -12.40 -9.11
C VAL A 130 -8.97 -12.13 -7.66
N LEU A 131 -8.54 -13.05 -6.81
CA LEU A 131 -8.65 -12.90 -5.37
C LEU A 131 -7.34 -12.37 -4.81
N PHE A 132 -7.43 -11.29 -4.03
CA PHE A 132 -6.30 -10.68 -3.36
C PHE A 132 -6.50 -10.65 -1.86
N GLU A 133 -5.40 -10.76 -1.12
CA GLU A 133 -5.34 -10.42 0.29
C GLU A 133 -4.64 -9.07 0.45
N VAL A 134 -5.29 -8.13 1.15
CA VAL A 134 -4.77 -6.78 1.34
C VAL A 134 -3.69 -6.82 2.40
N MET A 135 -2.44 -6.59 1.99
CA MET A 135 -1.29 -6.55 2.89
C MET A 135 -1.13 -5.18 3.57
N LYS A 136 -1.56 -4.11 2.91
CA LYS A 136 -1.46 -2.74 3.44
C LYS A 136 -2.44 -1.83 2.73
N ALA A 137 -3.09 -0.96 3.49
CA ALA A 137 -3.92 0.11 2.95
C ALA A 137 -3.64 1.43 3.67
N THR A 138 -3.74 2.53 2.93
CA THR A 138 -3.69 3.88 3.50
C THR A 138 -4.92 4.20 4.34
N LYS A 139 -4.78 5.09 5.32
CA LYS A 139 -5.91 5.55 6.16
C LYS A 139 -7.01 6.24 5.35
N ALA A 140 -6.69 6.76 4.17
CA ALA A 140 -7.65 7.39 3.27
C ALA A 140 -8.78 6.44 2.85
N CYS A 141 -8.50 5.14 2.70
CA CYS A 141 -9.51 4.14 2.37
C CYS A 141 -10.62 4.03 3.43
N ARG A 142 -10.34 4.37 4.68
CA ARG A 142 -11.32 4.31 5.78
C ARG A 142 -12.34 5.44 5.75
N LYS A 143 -12.10 6.49 4.96
CA LYS A 143 -12.99 7.66 4.87
C LYS A 143 -14.25 7.39 4.04
N VAL A 144 -14.25 6.31 3.25
CA VAL A 144 -15.31 5.98 2.30
C VAL A 144 -15.78 4.55 2.57
N SER A 145 -17.09 4.38 2.79
CA SER A 145 -17.72 3.10 3.13
C SER A 145 -17.53 2.02 2.06
N GLU A 146 -17.51 2.42 0.80
CA GLU A 146 -17.37 1.59 -0.38
C GLU A 146 -15.99 0.91 -0.46
N TYR A 147 -14.99 1.46 0.25
CA TYR A 147 -13.63 0.93 0.35
C TYR A 147 -13.40 0.19 1.67
N SER A 148 -14.46 -0.15 2.40
CA SER A 148 -14.37 -0.82 3.71
C SER A 148 -13.62 -2.16 3.66
N LEU A 149 -13.64 -2.85 2.52
CA LEU A 149 -12.92 -4.11 2.29
C LEU A 149 -11.44 -3.92 1.91
N LEU A 150 -11.00 -2.69 1.65
CA LEU A 150 -9.59 -2.37 1.41
C LEU A 150 -8.88 -2.11 2.75
N ARG A 151 -8.92 -3.10 3.64
CA ARG A 151 -8.27 -3.09 4.95
C ARG A 151 -7.28 -4.24 5.04
N GLU A 152 -6.21 -4.03 5.78
CA GLU A 152 -5.18 -5.04 6.01
C GLU A 152 -5.79 -6.35 6.57
N GLY A 153 -5.47 -7.48 5.93
CA GLY A 153 -6.01 -8.81 6.23
C GLY A 153 -7.32 -9.16 5.51
N GLU A 154 -8.03 -8.20 4.91
CA GLU A 154 -9.26 -8.48 4.16
C GLU A 154 -8.97 -9.10 2.79
N ARG A 155 -9.91 -9.92 2.33
CA ARG A 155 -9.87 -10.52 0.99
C ARG A 155 -10.80 -9.78 0.05
N VAL A 156 -10.26 -9.44 -1.11
CA VAL A 156 -10.96 -8.62 -2.11
C VAL A 156 -10.95 -9.33 -3.45
N CYS A 157 -12.12 -9.43 -4.07
CA CYS A 157 -12.26 -9.97 -5.42
C CYS A 157 -12.35 -8.83 -6.44
N VAL A 158 -11.51 -8.94 -7.47
CA VAL A 158 -11.41 -7.97 -8.55
C VAL A 158 -11.68 -8.67 -9.89
N ARG A 159 -12.65 -8.17 -10.65
CA ARG A 159 -12.99 -8.71 -11.98
C ARG A 159 -12.17 -8.02 -13.06
N CYS A 160 -11.67 -8.82 -14.00
CA CYS A 160 -11.03 -8.37 -15.22
C CYS A 160 -11.99 -8.58 -16.39
N ASP A 161 -12.48 -7.47 -16.95
CA ASP A 161 -13.35 -7.47 -18.12
C ASP A 161 -12.51 -7.54 -19.39
N THR A 162 -13.04 -8.21 -20.43
CA THR A 162 -12.34 -8.40 -21.72
C THR A 162 -11.94 -7.09 -22.39
N GLN A 163 -12.63 -6.00 -22.10
CA GLN A 163 -12.36 -4.67 -22.63
C GLN A 163 -11.07 -4.02 -22.08
N VAL A 164 -10.59 -4.46 -20.91
CA VAL A 164 -9.42 -3.89 -20.20
C VAL A 164 -8.19 -4.79 -20.34
N MET A 165 -8.36 -6.00 -20.88
CA MET A 165 -7.27 -6.92 -21.16
C MET A 165 -6.35 -6.37 -22.25
N ARG A 166 -5.04 -6.60 -22.08
CA ARG A 166 -4.03 -6.20 -23.07
C ARG A 166 -3.39 -7.40 -23.73
N GLN A 167 -3.33 -7.40 -25.07
CA GLN A 167 -2.69 -8.47 -25.82
C GLN A 167 -1.20 -8.56 -25.52
N SER A 168 -0.53 -7.41 -25.41
CA SER A 168 0.90 -7.32 -25.04
C SER A 168 1.24 -7.93 -23.67
N LEU A 169 0.24 -8.19 -22.82
CA LEU A 169 0.40 -8.84 -21.52
C LEU A 169 -0.10 -10.31 -21.53
N GLY A 170 -0.48 -10.85 -22.68
CA GLY A 170 -1.10 -12.17 -22.81
C GLY A 170 -2.56 -12.19 -22.38
N PHE A 171 -3.34 -11.20 -22.81
CA PHE A 171 -4.78 -11.08 -22.54
C PHE A 171 -5.15 -11.06 -21.04
N ARG A 172 -4.34 -10.34 -20.25
CA ARG A 172 -4.65 -10.07 -18.83
C ARG A 172 -4.84 -8.58 -18.57
N CYS A 173 -5.52 -8.27 -17.46
CA CYS A 173 -5.62 -6.90 -16.99
C CYS A 173 -4.27 -6.40 -16.43
N PRO A 174 -3.91 -5.14 -16.68
CA PRO A 174 -2.81 -4.48 -15.99
C PRO A 174 -3.01 -4.50 -14.47
N GLY A 175 -1.96 -4.81 -13.72
CA GLY A 175 -2.02 -4.87 -12.26
C GLY A 175 -2.72 -6.11 -11.69
N HIS A 176 -3.10 -7.08 -12.53
CA HIS A 176 -3.49 -8.43 -12.06
C HIS A 176 -2.40 -9.02 -11.15
N GLY A 177 -1.14 -8.67 -11.37
CA GLY A 177 -0.05 -9.06 -10.50
C GLY A 177 0.32 -10.53 -10.63
N THR A 178 1.06 -11.05 -9.66
CA THR A 178 1.67 -12.38 -9.70
C THR A 178 1.41 -13.13 -8.41
N MET A 179 1.50 -14.46 -8.47
CA MET A 179 1.40 -15.33 -7.30
C MET A 179 2.47 -14.98 -6.26
N ASP A 180 2.11 -15.03 -4.98
CA ASP A 180 3.00 -14.92 -3.81
C ASP A 180 3.91 -13.69 -3.76
N ARG A 181 3.61 -12.64 -4.53
CA ARG A 181 4.37 -11.39 -4.51
C ARG A 181 3.45 -10.21 -4.30
N ALA A 182 3.93 -9.28 -3.47
CA ALA A 182 3.20 -8.06 -3.18
C ALA A 182 3.20 -7.10 -4.39
N THR A 183 2.03 -6.84 -4.94
CA THR A 183 1.81 -5.83 -5.99
C THR A 183 1.04 -4.64 -5.43
N ARG A 184 1.04 -3.52 -6.19
CA ARG A 184 0.41 -2.27 -5.77
C ARG A 184 -0.98 -2.14 -6.35
N TRP A 185 -1.82 -1.39 -5.65
CA TRP A 185 -3.13 -1.00 -6.13
C TRP A 185 -3.48 0.42 -5.70
N THR A 186 -4.38 1.05 -6.45
CA THR A 186 -4.94 2.37 -6.17
C THR A 186 -6.40 2.42 -6.62
N VAL A 187 -7.23 3.18 -5.93
CA VAL A 187 -8.62 3.40 -6.32
C VAL A 187 -8.72 4.65 -7.20
N LEU A 188 -9.32 4.51 -8.38
CA LEU A 188 -9.41 5.58 -9.37
C LEU A 188 -10.23 6.78 -8.86
N SER A 189 -11.37 6.51 -8.22
CA SER A 189 -12.24 7.52 -7.61
C SER A 189 -11.70 8.11 -6.29
N ALA A 190 -10.59 7.59 -5.77
CA ALA A 190 -9.96 8.05 -4.54
C ALA A 190 -8.45 7.78 -4.58
N PRO A 191 -7.65 8.61 -5.26
CA PRO A 191 -6.22 8.35 -5.51
C PRO A 191 -5.36 8.28 -4.23
N HIS A 192 -5.84 8.89 -3.14
CA HIS A 192 -5.20 8.75 -1.83
C HIS A 192 -5.47 7.40 -1.16
N CYS A 193 -6.47 6.64 -1.61
CA CYS A 193 -6.74 5.26 -1.20
C CYS A 193 -5.97 4.28 -2.10
N HIS A 194 -4.79 3.92 -1.64
CA HIS A 194 -3.90 2.96 -2.27
C HIS A 194 -3.25 2.04 -1.24
N GLY A 195 -2.60 0.99 -1.74
CA GLY A 195 -2.00 -0.02 -0.89
C GLY A 195 -1.18 -1.07 -1.63
N LYS A 196 -0.93 -2.16 -0.91
CA LYS A 196 -0.30 -3.37 -1.43
C LYS A 196 -1.19 -4.57 -1.12
N TRP A 197 -1.15 -5.55 -2.00
CA TRP A 197 -1.84 -6.83 -1.81
C TRP A 197 -1.01 -7.96 -2.38
N VAL A 198 -1.42 -9.20 -2.10
CA VAL A 198 -0.86 -10.39 -2.72
C VAL A 198 -1.99 -11.17 -3.39
N ARG A 199 -1.71 -11.71 -4.58
CA ARG A 199 -2.67 -12.55 -5.31
C ARG A 199 -2.70 -13.93 -4.66
N LEU A 200 -3.90 -14.44 -4.39
CA LEU A 200 -4.13 -15.78 -3.85
C LEU A 200 -4.33 -16.80 -4.97
N GLU A 201 -3.97 -18.07 -4.71
CA GLU A 201 -4.17 -19.18 -5.65
C GLU A 201 -5.66 -19.38 -5.93
N SER A 202 -5.99 -19.48 -7.21
CA SER A 202 -7.33 -19.77 -7.68
C SER A 202 -7.63 -21.26 -7.49
N ALA A 203 -8.53 -21.59 -6.56
CA ALA A 203 -9.10 -22.93 -6.47
C ALA A 203 -10.11 -23.13 -7.62
N GLY A 204 -9.62 -23.55 -8.78
CA GLY A 204 -10.47 -24.02 -9.88
C GLY A 204 -10.95 -22.92 -10.82
N GLN A 205 -10.46 -22.98 -12.05
CA GLN A 205 -11.05 -22.34 -13.21
C GLN A 205 -12.25 -23.19 -13.64
N GLN A 206 -13.47 -22.74 -13.39
CA GLN A 206 -14.66 -23.29 -14.02
C GLN A 206 -15.47 -22.18 -14.67
N ASP A 207 -15.99 -22.51 -15.84
CA ASP A 207 -16.57 -21.65 -16.86
C ASP A 207 -17.69 -20.71 -16.37
N GLY A 208 -17.71 -19.51 -16.96
CA GLY A 208 -18.93 -18.75 -17.20
C GLY A 208 -19.32 -17.73 -16.13
N HIS A 209 -19.17 -16.44 -16.48
CA HIS A 209 -19.89 -15.23 -16.03
C HIS A 209 -20.13 -14.94 -14.53
N SER A 210 -19.80 -15.86 -13.63
CA SER A 210 -19.95 -15.72 -12.19
C SER A 210 -18.59 -15.99 -11.57
N CYS A 211 -18.04 -15.03 -10.82
CA CYS A 211 -16.82 -15.21 -10.05
C CYS A 211 -17.09 -16.25 -8.92
N PRO A 212 -16.82 -17.56 -9.10
CA PRO A 212 -17.30 -18.56 -8.15
C PRO A 212 -16.52 -18.52 -6.84
N MET A 213 -15.25 -18.07 -6.93
CA MET A 213 -14.36 -17.77 -5.80
C MET A 213 -14.84 -16.59 -4.95
N CYS A 214 -15.76 -15.78 -5.47
CA CYS A 214 -16.18 -14.54 -4.85
C CYS A 214 -17.62 -14.70 -4.38
N LYS A 215 -17.78 -15.16 -3.14
CA LYS A 215 -19.08 -15.53 -2.51
C LYS A 215 -20.22 -14.51 -2.71
N LYS A 216 -19.90 -13.24 -3.00
CA LYS A 216 -20.83 -12.13 -3.21
C LYS A 216 -20.60 -11.38 -4.53
N GLY A 217 -19.98 -12.03 -5.53
CA GLY A 217 -19.50 -11.38 -6.75
C GLY A 217 -18.23 -10.56 -6.53
N ALA A 218 -17.75 -9.90 -7.59
CA ALA A 218 -16.58 -9.02 -7.51
C ALA A 218 -16.94 -7.68 -6.85
N GLN A 219 -16.08 -7.19 -5.97
CA GLN A 219 -16.27 -5.90 -5.30
C GLN A 219 -15.66 -4.75 -6.10
N PHE A 220 -14.64 -5.04 -6.89
CA PHE A 220 -13.97 -4.07 -7.75
C PHE A 220 -13.79 -4.64 -9.15
N VAL A 221 -13.53 -3.75 -10.10
CA VAL A 221 -13.12 -4.08 -11.46
C VAL A 221 -11.78 -3.42 -11.76
N PHE A 222 -10.95 -4.07 -12.58
CA PHE A 222 -9.77 -3.45 -13.16
C PHE A 222 -10.18 -2.37 -14.17
N VAL A 223 -9.36 -1.33 -14.29
CA VAL A 223 -9.50 -0.23 -15.26
C VAL A 223 -8.18 0.01 -15.98
#